data_AF-A0A357AEA2-F1
#
_entry.id   AF-A0A357AEA2-F1
#
_cell.length_a   1.000
_cell.length_b   1.000
_cell.length_c   1.000
_cell.angle_alpha   90.00
_cell.angle_beta   90.00
_cell.angle_gamma   90.00
#
_symmetry.space_group_name_H-M   'P 1'
#
loop_
_entity.id
_entity.type
_entity.pdbx_description
1 polymer ?
#
loop_
_entity_poly.entity_id
_entity_poly.type
_entity_poly.pdbx_seq_one_letter_code
_entity_poly.pdbx_strand_id
1 'polypeptide(L)'
;MVVGIGAIAQLPSLQCAFLPTQELIQNNFCRLWLEAPWGYKQLFHNATSERFLGFVGILGLLIYTVYLSYFILIRLGKQGRTAVGQ
;
A
#
# COMPACT_ATOMS: atom_id res chain seq x y z
N MET A 1 1.06 -22.33 6.56
CA MET A 1 1.04 -22.25 5.08
C MET A 1 -0.21 -21.51 4.60
N VAL A 2 -0.48 -20.30 5.10
CA VAL A 2 -1.71 -19.52 4.75
C VAL A 2 -1.35 -18.14 4.20
N VAL A 3 -0.18 -17.59 4.57
CA VAL A 3 0.32 -16.28 4.13
C VAL A 3 0.57 -16.19 2.62
N GLY A 4 1.10 -17.26 1.99
CA GLY A 4 1.40 -17.25 0.56
C GLY A 4 0.15 -17.27 -0.34
N ILE A 5 -0.88 -18.00 0.07
CA ILE A 5 -2.13 -18.12 -0.71
C ILE A 5 -2.88 -16.79 -0.73
N GLY A 6 -2.91 -16.09 0.42
CA GLY A 6 -3.51 -14.75 0.51
C GLY A 6 -2.83 -13.70 -0.36
N ALA A 7 -1.49 -13.79 -0.52
CA ALA A 7 -0.75 -12.90 -1.42
C ALA A 7 -1.04 -13.23 -2.90
N ILE A 8 -1.09 -14.52 -3.26
CA ILE A 8 -1.40 -14.96 -4.63
C ILE A 8 -2.85 -14.59 -5.00
N ALA A 9 -3.80 -14.77 -4.09
CA ALA A 9 -5.21 -14.44 -4.30
C ALA A 9 -5.44 -12.92 -4.52
N GLN A 10 -4.53 -12.07 -4.06
CA GLN A 10 -4.57 -10.62 -4.28
C GLN A 10 -3.89 -10.18 -5.59
N LEU A 11 -3.17 -11.06 -6.30
CA LEU A 11 -2.56 -10.69 -7.58
C LEU A 11 -3.54 -10.08 -8.59
N PRO A 12 -4.79 -10.57 -8.73
CA PRO A 12 -5.75 -9.98 -9.65
C PRO A 12 -6.14 -8.54 -9.29
N SER A 13 -6.02 -8.09 -8.03
CA SER A 13 -6.35 -6.71 -7.68
C SER A 13 -5.26 -5.71 -8.07
N LEU A 14 -4.04 -6.16 -8.36
CA LEU A 14 -2.94 -5.28 -8.80
C LEU A 14 -3.25 -4.55 -10.11
N GLN A 15 -4.04 -5.15 -11.01
CA GLN A 15 -4.45 -4.49 -12.25
C GLN A 15 -5.21 -3.19 -11.98
N CYS A 16 -5.96 -3.13 -10.86
CA CYS A 16 -6.74 -1.97 -10.47
C CYS A 16 -5.86 -0.77 -10.08
N ALA A 17 -4.60 -0.99 -9.69
CA ALA A 17 -3.68 0.09 -9.32
C ALA A 17 -3.20 0.92 -10.53
N PHE A 18 -3.26 0.36 -11.74
CA PHE A 18 -2.75 0.99 -12.97
C PHE A 18 -3.85 1.59 -13.84
N LEU A 19 -5.12 1.40 -13.49
CA LEU A 19 -6.26 1.93 -14.25
C LEU A 19 -6.47 3.42 -13.97
N PRO A 20 -6.94 4.20 -14.95
CA PRO A 20 -7.38 5.57 -14.71
C PRO A 20 -8.65 5.58 -13.84
N THR A 21 -8.89 6.68 -13.12
CA THR A 21 -9.98 6.80 -12.15
C THR A 21 -11.36 6.48 -12.74
N GLN A 22 -11.63 6.89 -13.98
CA GLN A 22 -12.90 6.59 -14.66
C GLN A 22 -13.11 5.09 -14.84
N GLU A 23 -12.10 4.35 -15.28
CA GLU A 23 -12.19 2.89 -15.48
C GLU A 23 -12.24 2.12 -14.15
N LEU A 24 -11.53 2.62 -13.14
CA LEU A 24 -11.57 2.11 -11.75
C LEU A 24 -12.98 2.12 -11.16
N ILE A 25 -13.73 3.20 -11.39
CA ILE A 25 -15.08 3.36 -10.84
C ILE A 25 -16.11 2.54 -11.63
N GLN A 26 -15.91 2.41 -12.95
CA GLN A 26 -16.82 1.63 -13.81
C GLN A 26 -16.68 0.11 -13.59
N ASN A 27 -15.49 -0.36 -13.23
CA ASN A 27 -15.25 -1.77 -12.97
C ASN A 27 -15.64 -2.15 -11.53
N ASN A 28 -16.71 -2.92 -11.36
CA ASN A 28 -17.21 -3.34 -10.03
C ASN A 28 -16.17 -4.07 -9.18
N PHE A 29 -15.26 -4.86 -9.79
CA PHE A 29 -14.22 -5.58 -9.06
C PHE A 29 -13.17 -4.61 -8.50
N CYS A 30 -12.73 -3.63 -9.30
CA CYS A 30 -11.77 -2.63 -8.84
C CYS A 30 -12.42 -1.62 -7.88
N ARG A 31 -13.67 -1.24 -8.12
CA ARG A 31 -14.44 -0.34 -7.24
C ARG A 31 -14.60 -0.89 -5.83
N LEU A 32 -14.76 -2.22 -5.67
CA LEU A 32 -14.87 -2.85 -4.36
C LEU A 32 -13.69 -2.50 -3.44
N TRP A 33 -12.49 -2.35 -4.00
CA TRP A 33 -11.29 -1.98 -3.25
C TRP A 33 -11.26 -0.51 -2.82
N LEU A 34 -12.09 0.37 -3.41
CA LEU A 34 -12.22 1.78 -3.02
C LEU A 34 -13.22 2.02 -1.89
N GLU A 35 -14.14 1.08 -1.63
CA GLU A 35 -15.17 1.24 -0.60
C GLU A 35 -14.56 1.42 0.81
N ALA A 36 -13.52 0.65 1.16
CA ALA A 36 -12.86 0.78 2.46
C ALA A 36 -12.11 2.12 2.63
N PRO A 37 -11.26 2.57 1.68
CA PRO A 37 -10.65 3.90 1.72
C PRO A 37 -11.66 5.05 1.79
N TRP A 38 -12.77 4.95 1.06
CA TRP A 38 -13.83 5.97 1.11
C TRP A 38 -14.54 5.98 2.46
N GLY A 39 -14.83 4.82 3.04
CA GLY A 39 -15.35 4.71 4.40
C GLY A 39 -14.39 5.32 5.43
N TYR A 40 -13.09 5.03 5.32
CA TYR A 40 -12.06 5.64 6.17
C TYR A 40 -12.04 7.17 6.05
N LYS A 41 -12.08 7.69 4.82
CA LYS A 41 -12.16 9.14 4.57
C LYS A 41 -13.42 9.73 5.20
N GLN A 42 -14.59 9.11 5.04
CA GLN A 42 -15.85 9.61 5.62
C GLN A 42 -15.80 9.67 7.16
N LEU A 43 -15.17 8.69 7.80
CA LEU A 43 -15.10 8.60 9.26
C LEU A 43 -14.08 9.58 9.87
N PHE A 44 -12.90 9.72 9.25
CA PHE A 44 -11.77 10.45 9.86
C PHE A 44 -11.40 11.75 9.13
N HIS A 45 -11.73 11.87 7.84
CA HIS A 45 -11.28 12.96 6.96
C HIS A 45 -12.42 13.54 6.12
N ASN A 46 -13.62 13.66 6.71
CA ASN A 46 -14.84 14.07 6.00
C ASN A 46 -14.66 15.40 5.23
N ALA A 47 -14.02 16.39 5.86
CA ALA A 47 -13.78 17.71 5.26
C ALA A 47 -12.58 17.77 4.28
N THR A 48 -11.85 16.67 4.07
CA THR A 48 -10.63 16.66 3.25
C THR A 48 -10.92 16.11 1.85
N SER A 49 -10.32 16.72 0.83
CA SER A 49 -10.45 16.22 -0.55
C SER A 49 -9.74 14.87 -0.71
N GLU A 50 -10.33 13.97 -1.49
CA GLU A 50 -9.74 12.66 -1.83
C GLU A 50 -8.37 12.81 -2.49
N ARG A 51 -8.23 13.84 -3.33
CA ARG A 51 -6.97 14.13 -4.03
C ARG A 51 -5.84 14.51 -3.08
N PHE A 52 -6.12 15.30 -2.05
CA PHE A 52 -5.11 15.67 -1.06
C PHE A 52 -4.70 14.47 -0.20
N LEU A 53 -5.68 13.69 0.26
CA LEU A 53 -5.43 12.49 1.05
C LEU A 53 -4.60 11.45 0.27
N GLY A 54 -4.94 11.24 -1.01
CA GLY A 54 -4.19 10.40 -1.91
C GLY A 54 -2.75 10.89 -2.14
N PHE A 55 -2.56 12.21 -2.30
CA PHE A 55 -1.23 12.80 -2.44
C PHE A 55 -0.34 12.55 -1.21
N VAL A 56 -0.84 12.83 -0.01
CA VAL A 56 -0.10 12.59 1.23
C VAL A 56 0.18 11.10 1.43
N GLY A 57 -0.79 10.24 1.11
CA GLY A 57 -0.63 8.78 1.17
C GLY A 57 0.48 8.27 0.25
N ILE A 58 0.50 8.70 -1.01
CA ILE A 58 1.55 8.31 -1.97
C ILE A 58 2.91 8.86 -1.55
N LEU A 59 2.97 10.12 -1.10
CA LEU A 59 4.22 10.74 -0.65
C LEU A 59 4.82 9.97 0.54
N GLY A 60 3.99 9.65 1.53
CA GLY A 60 4.40 8.83 2.68
C GLY A 60 4.87 7.43 2.26
N LEU A 61 4.15 6.79 1.34
CA LEU A 61 4.51 5.46 0.82
C LEU A 61 5.84 5.45 0.07
N LEU A 62 6.11 6.49 -0.75
CA LEU A 62 7.39 6.64 -1.46
C LEU A 62 8.54 6.78 -0.47
N ILE A 63 8.40 7.67 0.52
CA ILE A 63 9.41 7.87 1.57
C ILE A 63 9.69 6.57 2.30
N TYR A 64 8.63 5.89 2.76
CA TYR A 64 8.74 4.61 3.45
C TYR A 64 9.46 3.56 2.60
N THR A 65 9.08 3.44 1.33
CA THR A 65 9.66 2.46 0.40
C THR A 65 11.15 2.73 0.17
N VAL A 66 11.55 3.99 -0.03
CA VAL A 66 12.97 4.36 -0.20
C VAL A 66 13.78 3.97 1.04
N TYR A 67 13.31 4.32 2.24
CA TYR A 67 14.01 3.96 3.48
C TYR A 67 14.04 2.46 3.72
N LEU A 68 12.93 1.76 3.45
CA LEU A 68 12.85 0.31 3.58
C LEU A 68 13.80 -0.39 2.60
N SER A 69 13.81 0.02 1.33
CA SER A 69 14.73 -0.52 0.33
C SER A 69 16.20 -0.26 0.70
N TYR A 70 16.51 0.95 1.17
CA TYR A 70 17.85 1.27 1.69
C TYR A 70 18.23 0.34 2.86
N PHE A 71 17.31 0.14 3.81
CA PHE A 71 17.54 -0.75 4.94
C PHE A 71 17.81 -2.19 4.48
N ILE A 72 16.95 -2.74 3.61
CA ILE A 72 17.07 -4.11 3.12
C ILE A 72 18.37 -4.31 2.32
N LEU A 73 18.70 -3.40 1.40
CA LEU A 73 19.84 -3.56 0.50
C LEU A 73 21.18 -3.25 1.17
N ILE A 74 21.24 -2.23 2.05
CA ILE A 74 22.51 -1.71 2.58
C ILE A 74 22.74 -2.11 4.04
N ARG A 75 21.70 -2.11 4.87
CA ARG A 75 21.83 -2.24 6.32
C ARG A 75 21.58 -3.66 6.83
N LEU A 76 20.65 -4.39 6.21
CA LEU A 76 20.26 -5.74 6.64
C LEU A 76 21.43 -6.73 6.60
N GLY A 77 22.21 -6.71 5.50
CA GLY A 77 23.42 -7.53 5.38
C GLY A 77 24.52 -7.15 6.39
N LYS A 78 24.54 -5.90 6.86
CA LYS A 78 25.50 -5.42 7.88
C LYS A 78 25.05 -5.73 9.31
N GLN A 79 23.76 -5.89 9.57
CA GLN A 79 23.22 -6.35 10.86
C GLN A 79 23.27 -7.87 11.02
N GLY A 80 23.56 -8.61 9.95
CA GLY A 80 23.74 -10.06 9.96
C GLY A 80 25.07 -10.49 10.57
N ARG A 81 25.19 -10.42 11.91
CA ARG A 81 25.90 -11.38 12.80
C ARG A 81 26.11 -10.93 14.26
N THR A 82 25.29 -10.02 14.81
CA THR A 82 25.25 -9.80 16.28
C THR A 82 23.81 -9.97 16.79
N ALA A 83 23.37 -11.24 16.80
CA ALA A 83 22.34 -11.73 17.71
C ALA A 83 22.94 -12.84 18.59
N VAL A 84 24.22 -12.70 18.95
CA VAL A 84 24.89 -13.38 20.05
C VAL A 84 25.49 -12.27 20.89
N GLY A 85 24.87 -12.00 22.03
CA GLY A 85 25.17 -10.84 22.84
C GLY A 85 24.21 -10.71 24.00
N GLN A 86 24.26 -11.73 24.88
CA GLN A 86 23.60 -11.92 26.18
C GLN A 86 22.24 -12.63 26.15
#